data_AF-A0AAW8UDP5-F1
#
_entry.id   AF-A0AAW8UDP5-F1
#
_cell.length_a   1.000
_cell.length_b   1.000
_cell.length_c   1.000
_cell.angle_alpha   90.00
_cell.angle_beta   90.00
_cell.angle_gamma   90.00
#
_symmetry.space_group_name_H-M   'P 1'
#
loop_
_entity.id
_entity.type
_entity.pdbx_description
1 polymer ?
#
loop_
_entity_poly.entity_id
_entity_poly.type
_entity_poly.pdbx_seq_one_letter_code
_entity_poly.pdbx_strand_id
1 'polypeptide(L)'
;MTVLDTIKELSERRGKTLRQVTDDLNFSENYLYSLKTKTPNGANLEKLADYFNVSVDYLLGRAEAKPVNEPIDLAEVANSDDDAIFDSILSAGGRPLTDKDKAMIKLVFADRWEELQQKAKDLKDSEK
;
A
#
# COMPACT_ATOMS: atom_id res chain seq x y z
N MET A 1 -13.84 -1.98 -16.23
CA MET A 1 -13.30 -3.34 -16.07
C MET A 1 -14.23 -4.09 -15.12
N THR A 2 -14.75 -5.26 -15.50
CA THR A 2 -15.54 -6.11 -14.59
C THR A 2 -14.65 -7.11 -13.86
N VAL A 3 -15.15 -7.70 -12.77
CA VAL A 3 -14.46 -8.79 -12.05
C VAL A 3 -14.11 -9.95 -12.99
N LEU A 4 -15.01 -10.26 -13.94
CA LEU A 4 -14.75 -11.30 -14.94
C LEU A 4 -13.59 -10.93 -15.87
N ASP A 5 -13.48 -9.66 -16.27
CA ASP A 5 -12.37 -9.22 -17.13
C ASP A 5 -11.03 -9.37 -16.41
N THR A 6 -10.97 -8.98 -15.12
CA THR A 6 -9.79 -9.20 -14.28
C THR A 6 -9.42 -10.68 -14.17
N ILE A 7 -10.42 -11.55 -13.92
CA ILE A 7 -10.19 -12.99 -13.79
C ILE A 7 -9.70 -13.59 -15.11
N LYS A 8 -10.23 -13.17 -16.26
CA LYS A 8 -9.75 -13.61 -17.57
C LYS A 8 -8.29 -13.26 -17.77
N GLU A 9 -7.92 -12.00 -17.53
CA GLU A 9 -6.55 -11.54 -17.66
C GLU A 9 -5.59 -12.34 -16.74
N LEU A 10 -5.99 -12.55 -15.47
CA LEU A 10 -5.20 -13.32 -14.52
C LEU A 10 -5.08 -14.80 -14.91
N SER A 11 -6.13 -15.37 -15.50
CA SER A 11 -6.13 -16.76 -15.99
C SER A 11 -5.21 -16.92 -17.19
N GLU A 12 -5.27 -15.99 -18.15
CA GLU A 12 -4.41 -15.94 -19.34
C GLU A 12 -2.93 -15.82 -18.95
N ARG A 13 -2.59 -14.95 -18.00
CA ARG A 13 -1.23 -14.80 -17.46
C ARG A 13 -0.68 -16.09 -16.85
N ARG A 14 -1.56 -16.96 -16.32
CA ARG A 14 -1.20 -18.27 -15.76
C ARG A 14 -1.34 -19.42 -16.75
N GLY A 15 -1.66 -19.15 -18.01
CA GLY A 15 -1.87 -20.19 -19.03
C GLY A 15 -3.05 -21.11 -18.73
N LYS A 16 -4.04 -20.64 -17.96
CA LYS A 16 -5.22 -21.42 -17.57
C LYS A 16 -6.48 -20.90 -18.25
N THR A 17 -7.36 -21.82 -18.57
CA THR A 17 -8.73 -21.54 -19.02
C THR A 17 -9.62 -21.21 -17.82
N LEU A 18 -10.69 -20.44 -18.05
CA LEU A 18 -11.69 -20.15 -17.01
C LEU A 18 -12.30 -21.43 -16.41
N ARG A 19 -12.44 -22.49 -17.22
CA ARG A 19 -12.93 -23.79 -16.77
C ARG A 19 -11.98 -24.45 -15.78
N GLN A 20 -10.67 -24.43 -16.07
CA GLN A 20 -9.68 -24.94 -15.12
C GLN A 20 -9.72 -24.16 -13.81
N VAL A 21 -9.92 -22.84 -13.85
CA VAL A 21 -10.06 -22.03 -12.63
C VAL A 21 -11.31 -22.40 -11.84
N THR A 22 -12.46 -22.65 -12.48
CA THR A 22 -13.65 -23.13 -11.77
C THR A 22 -13.43 -24.51 -11.16
N ASP A 23 -12.76 -25.40 -11.88
CA ASP A 23 -12.47 -26.76 -11.41
C ASP A 23 -11.52 -26.73 -10.20
N ASP A 24 -10.44 -25.93 -10.28
CA ASP A 24 -9.47 -25.76 -9.19
C ASP A 24 -10.09 -25.17 -7.92
N LEU A 25 -11.08 -24.28 -8.06
CA LEU A 25 -11.79 -23.63 -6.96
C LEU A 25 -13.06 -24.37 -6.52
N ASN A 26 -13.37 -25.50 -7.16
CA ASN A 26 -14.58 -26.29 -6.94
C ASN A 26 -15.87 -25.44 -7.06
N PHE A 27 -15.88 -24.53 -8.03
CA PHE A 27 -17.05 -23.74 -8.42
C PHE A 27 -17.86 -24.46 -9.49
N SER A 28 -19.14 -24.08 -9.62
CA SER A 28 -19.93 -24.56 -10.76
C SER A 28 -19.34 -24.05 -12.07
N GLU A 29 -19.41 -24.87 -13.12
CA GLU A 29 -18.80 -24.60 -14.43
C GLU A 29 -19.19 -23.22 -15.01
N ASN A 30 -20.42 -22.78 -14.73
CA ASN A 30 -20.95 -21.49 -15.21
C ASN A 30 -20.74 -20.33 -14.24
N TYR A 31 -20.07 -20.55 -13.11
CA TYR A 31 -19.92 -19.56 -12.05
C TYR A 31 -19.24 -18.28 -12.56
N LEU A 32 -18.06 -18.39 -13.17
CA LEU A 32 -17.31 -17.24 -13.66
C LEU A 32 -18.08 -16.47 -14.74
N TYR A 33 -18.84 -17.17 -15.60
CA TYR A 33 -19.68 -16.51 -16.61
C TYR A 33 -20.84 -15.71 -16.00
N SER A 34 -21.34 -16.12 -14.83
CA SER A 34 -22.36 -15.36 -14.09
C SER A 34 -21.84 -14.02 -13.56
N LEU A 35 -20.52 -13.87 -13.42
CA LEU A 35 -19.87 -12.65 -12.95
C LEU A 35 -19.91 -11.49 -13.96
N LYS A 36 -20.48 -11.72 -15.16
CA LYS A 36 -20.82 -10.64 -16.10
C LYS A 36 -21.87 -9.67 -15.54
N THR A 37 -22.80 -10.18 -14.73
CA THR A 37 -23.95 -9.42 -14.22
C THR A 37 -24.10 -9.48 -12.72
N LYS A 38 -23.35 -10.36 -12.04
CA LYS A 38 -23.41 -10.56 -10.60
C LYS A 38 -22.06 -10.30 -9.96
N THR A 39 -22.09 -9.78 -8.75
CA THR A 39 -20.90 -9.70 -7.88
C THR A 39 -20.82 -10.99 -7.06
N PRO A 40 -19.63 -11.62 -6.94
CA PRO A 40 -19.42 -12.70 -5.99
C PRO A 40 -19.79 -12.26 -4.56
N ASN A 41 -20.12 -13.23 -3.69
CA ASN A 41 -20.14 -12.96 -2.26
C ASN A 41 -18.70 -12.81 -1.72
N GLY A 42 -18.56 -12.31 -0.48
CA GLY A 42 -17.24 -12.08 0.14
C GLY A 42 -16.35 -13.32 0.16
N ALA A 43 -16.89 -14.47 0.58
CA ALA A 43 -16.13 -15.72 0.66
C ALA A 43 -15.60 -16.21 -0.70
N ASN A 44 -16.38 -16.05 -1.78
CA ASN A 44 -15.92 -16.44 -3.11
C ASN A 44 -14.93 -15.43 -3.70
N LEU A 45 -15.09 -14.13 -3.38
CA LEU A 45 -14.12 -13.09 -3.72
C LEU A 45 -12.76 -13.37 -3.08
N GLU A 46 -12.75 -13.71 -1.80
CA GLU A 46 -11.54 -14.08 -1.05
C GLU A 46 -10.86 -15.30 -1.66
N LYS A 47 -11.61 -16.38 -1.93
CA LYS A 47 -11.07 -17.57 -2.63
C LYS A 47 -10.43 -17.25 -3.97
N LEU A 48 -11.07 -16.39 -4.77
CA LEU A 48 -10.51 -15.96 -6.05
C LEU A 48 -9.24 -15.12 -5.85
N ALA A 49 -9.24 -14.23 -4.85
CA ALA A 49 -8.11 -13.36 -4.54
C ALA A 49 -6.89 -14.19 -4.12
N ASP A 50 -7.08 -15.13 -3.20
CA ASP A 50 -6.06 -16.06 -2.72
C ASP A 50 -5.53 -16.94 -3.86
N TYR A 51 -6.43 -17.49 -4.67
CA TYR A 51 -6.05 -18.33 -5.80
C TYR A 51 -5.14 -17.58 -6.78
N PHE A 52 -5.47 -16.34 -7.12
CA PHE A 52 -4.66 -15.51 -8.01
C PHE A 52 -3.51 -14.77 -7.31
N ASN A 53 -3.41 -14.85 -5.99
CA ASN A 53 -2.45 -14.13 -5.15
C ASN A 53 -2.49 -12.60 -5.39
N VAL A 54 -3.70 -12.04 -5.31
CA VAL A 54 -3.99 -10.60 -5.46
C VAL A 54 -4.93 -10.15 -4.35
N SER A 55 -5.10 -8.84 -4.14
CA SER A 55 -6.10 -8.34 -3.19
C SER A 55 -7.53 -8.44 -3.74
N VAL A 56 -8.52 -8.50 -2.85
CA VAL A 56 -9.94 -8.44 -3.21
C VAL A 56 -10.27 -7.14 -3.95
N ASP A 57 -9.65 -6.03 -3.55
CA ASP A 57 -9.81 -4.75 -4.23
C ASP A 57 -9.23 -4.76 -5.66
N TYR A 58 -8.13 -5.45 -5.89
CA TYR A 58 -7.59 -5.66 -7.25
C TYR A 58 -8.59 -6.41 -8.13
N LEU A 59 -9.18 -7.51 -7.63
CA LEU A 59 -10.20 -8.26 -8.36
C LEU A 59 -11.43 -7.42 -8.73
N LEU A 60 -11.84 -6.54 -7.83
CA LEU A 60 -12.97 -5.63 -8.02
C LEU A 60 -12.64 -4.44 -8.95
N GLY A 61 -11.42 -4.37 -9.49
CA GLY A 61 -10.99 -3.24 -10.33
C GLY A 61 -10.82 -1.94 -9.53
N ARG A 62 -10.66 -2.05 -8.21
CA ARG A 62 -10.38 -0.96 -7.29
C ARG A 62 -8.87 -0.78 -7.07
N ALA A 63 -8.01 -1.38 -7.89
CA ALA A 63 -6.57 -1.14 -7.82
C ALA A 63 -6.18 0.31 -8.20
N GLU A 64 -7.08 1.05 -8.88
CA GLU A 64 -6.99 2.52 -8.98
C GLU A 64 -7.73 3.26 -7.85
N ALA A 65 -8.23 2.55 -6.84
CA ALA A 65 -8.63 3.19 -5.59
C ALA A 65 -7.36 3.71 -4.92
N LYS A 66 -7.19 5.02 -5.16
CA LYS A 66 -6.37 6.05 -4.53
C LYS A 66 -5.56 5.60 -3.30
N PRO A 67 -4.34 6.15 -3.14
CA PRO A 67 -3.56 5.95 -1.91
C PRO A 67 -4.48 6.10 -0.71
N VAL A 68 -4.31 5.21 0.27
CA VAL A 68 -4.99 5.31 1.55
C VAL A 68 -4.75 6.74 2.03
N ASN A 69 -5.76 7.61 1.91
CA ASN A 69 -5.71 9.01 2.35
C ASN A 69 -5.83 9.06 3.88
N GLU A 70 -5.20 8.11 4.57
CA GLU A 70 -4.93 8.29 5.98
C GLU A 70 -3.85 9.38 6.05
N PRO A 71 -4.11 10.45 6.81
CA PRO A 71 -3.08 11.43 7.08
C PRO A 71 -1.84 10.71 7.60
N ILE A 72 -0.71 10.91 6.93
CA ILE A 72 0.57 10.39 7.39
C ILE A 72 0.97 11.21 8.60
N ASP A 73 1.27 10.54 9.71
CA ASP A 73 1.85 11.20 10.88
C ASP A 73 3.32 11.53 10.60
N LEU A 74 3.58 12.81 10.31
CA LEU A 74 4.94 13.28 10.04
C LEU A 74 5.84 13.23 11.28
N ALA A 75 5.28 13.21 12.50
CA ALA A 75 6.08 13.10 13.72
C ALA A 75 6.65 11.68 13.84
N GLU A 76 5.85 10.65 13.55
CA GLU A 76 6.31 9.26 13.51
C GLU A 76 7.42 9.08 12.48
N VAL A 77 7.21 9.57 11.25
CA VAL A 77 8.20 9.48 10.16
C VAL A 77 9.48 10.24 10.50
N ALA A 78 9.36 11.44 11.09
CA ALA A 78 10.50 12.29 11.44
C ALA A 78 11.36 11.73 12.58
N ASN A 79 10.78 10.93 13.47
CA ASN A 79 11.49 10.26 14.56
C ASN A 79 12.11 8.92 14.17
N SER A 80 11.88 8.44 12.94
CA SER A 80 12.56 7.26 12.42
C SER A 80 14.04 7.54 12.13
N ASP A 81 14.90 6.61 12.54
CA ASP A 81 16.32 6.59 12.19
C ASP A 81 16.58 6.04 10.78
N ASP A 82 15.58 5.44 10.13
CA ASP A 82 15.70 4.85 8.79
C ASP A 82 15.18 5.81 7.71
N ASP A 83 16.12 6.35 6.92
CA ASP A 83 15.84 7.23 5.79
C ASP A 83 15.11 6.52 4.63
N ALA A 84 15.11 5.19 4.58
CA ALA A 84 14.34 4.43 3.59
C ALA A 84 12.83 4.62 3.78
N ILE A 85 12.38 4.94 4.99
CA ILE A 85 10.97 5.24 5.28
C ILE A 85 10.53 6.54 4.58
N PHE A 86 11.41 7.55 4.52
CA PHE A 86 11.12 8.78 3.78
C PHE A 86 10.89 8.52 2.30
N ASP A 87 11.73 7.69 1.68
CA ASP A 87 11.66 7.41 0.24
C ASP A 87 10.48 6.49 -0.13
N SER A 88 10.04 5.64 0.80
CA SER A 88 8.92 4.74 0.57
C SER A 88 7.55 5.42 0.67
N ILE A 89 7.44 6.53 1.41
CA ILE A 89 6.13 7.06 1.84
C ILE A 89 5.94 8.53 1.42
N LEU A 90 7.00 9.32 1.36
CA LEU A 90 6.92 10.75 1.08
C LEU A 90 7.52 11.09 -0.29
N SER A 91 6.89 12.04 -0.98
CA SER A 91 7.42 12.61 -2.22
C SER A 91 7.06 14.08 -2.34
N ALA A 92 7.89 14.83 -3.07
CA ALA A 92 7.63 16.23 -3.40
C ALA A 92 7.40 16.37 -4.90
N GLY A 93 6.15 16.68 -5.30
CA GLY A 93 5.79 16.80 -6.72
C GLY A 93 6.02 15.52 -7.52
N GLY A 94 5.88 14.34 -6.88
CA GLY A 94 6.08 13.03 -7.51
C GLY A 94 7.55 12.63 -7.69
N ARG A 95 8.49 13.35 -7.05
CA ARG A 95 9.93 13.01 -7.04
C ARG A 95 10.38 12.63 -5.63
N PRO A 96 11.46 11.82 -5.50
CA PRO A 96 12.09 11.56 -4.22
C PRO A 96 12.49 12.87 -3.52
N LEU A 97 12.39 12.88 -2.20
CA LEU A 97 12.83 14.01 -1.39
C LEU A 97 14.35 14.15 -1.45
N THR A 98 14.84 15.39 -1.48
CA THR A 98 16.28 15.62 -1.32
C THR A 98 16.69 15.45 0.15
N ASP A 99 17.97 15.20 0.41
CA ASP A 99 18.50 15.12 1.79
C ASP A 99 18.15 16.36 2.62
N LYS A 100 18.14 17.53 1.96
CA LYS A 100 17.75 18.80 2.58
C LYS A 100 16.27 18.81 2.97
N ASP A 101 15.38 18.30 2.12
CA ASP A 101 13.95 18.24 2.42
C ASP A 101 13.68 17.28 3.59
N LYS A 102 14.34 16.11 3.58
CA LYS A 102 14.27 15.14 4.69
C LYS A 102 14.74 15.77 6.00
N ALA A 103 15.86 16.48 5.98
CA ALA A 103 16.39 17.17 7.15
C ALA A 103 15.45 18.26 7.69
N MET A 104 14.78 19.02 6.81
CA MET A 104 13.79 20.02 7.19
C MET A 104 12.55 19.40 7.83
N ILE A 105 12.06 18.28 7.29
CA ILE A 105 10.92 17.54 7.87
C ILE A 105 11.31 17.02 9.25
N LYS A 106 12.49 16.40 9.40
CA LYS A 106 13.01 15.97 10.71
C LYS A 106 13.11 17.15 11.68
N LEU A 107 13.59 18.31 11.24
CA LEU A 107 13.72 19.49 12.09
C LEU A 107 12.37 20.01 12.60
N VAL A 108 11.35 20.01 11.75
CA VAL A 108 10.03 20.58 12.08
C VAL A 108 9.17 19.61 12.88
N PHE A 109 9.27 18.31 12.61
CA PHE A 109 8.33 17.31 13.11
C PHE A 109 8.95 16.25 14.04
N ALA A 110 10.28 16.10 14.10
CA ALA A 110 10.87 15.18 15.07
C ALA A 110 10.63 15.74 16.47
N ASP A 111 10.25 14.87 17.39
CA ASP A 111 9.83 15.21 18.75
C ASP A 111 11.07 15.45 19.62
N ARG A 112 11.93 16.37 19.17
CA ARG A 112 13.28 16.62 19.70
C ARG A 112 13.37 17.88 20.55
N TRP A 113 12.23 18.43 20.98
CA TRP A 113 12.24 19.65 21.78
C TRP A 113 13.01 19.46 23.10
N GLU A 114 12.92 18.27 23.72
CA GLU A 114 13.62 17.97 24.97
C GLU A 114 15.13 17.71 24.77
N GLU A 115 15.51 17.01 23.70
CA GLU A 115 16.92 16.72 23.38
C GLU A 115 17.70 17.97 22.95
N LEU A 116 17.04 18.88 22.21
CA LEU A 116 17.63 20.14 21.79
C LEU A 116 17.83 21.10 22.98
N GLN A 117 16.90 21.10 23.94
CA GLN A 117 17.03 21.87 25.18
C GLN A 117 18.18 21.33 26.04
N GLN A 118 18.29 20.00 26.17
CA GLN A 118 19.33 19.38 26.96
C GLN A 118 20.73 19.60 26.34
N LYS A 119 20.90 19.37 25.03
CA LYS A 119 22.17 19.66 24.34
C LYS A 119 22.56 21.13 24.40
N ALA A 120 21.61 22.05 24.25
CA ALA A 120 21.87 23.48 24.36
C ALA A 120 22.28 23.90 25.79
N LYS A 121 21.81 23.19 26.81
CA LYS A 121 22.19 23.38 28.21
C LYS A 121 23.60 22.85 28.48
N ASP A 122 23.90 21.63 28.01
CA ASP A 122 25.20 21.00 28.19
C ASP A 122 26.33 21.78 27.47
N LEU A 123 26.05 22.37 26.31
CA LEU A 123 26.98 23.26 25.60
C LEU A 123 27.31 24.52 26.41
N LYS A 124 26.30 25.15 27.03
CA LYS A 124 26.50 26.35 27.87
C LYS A 124 27.29 26.06 29.15
N ASP A 125 27.17 24.84 29.68
CA ASP A 125 27.90 24.42 30.87
C ASP A 125 29.35 24.00 30.55
N SER A 126 29.65 23.63 29.30
CA SER A 126 31.01 23.31 28.84
C SER A 126 31.90 24.52 28.51
N GLU A 127 31.30 25.70 28.35
CA GLU A 127 32.01 26.96 28.10
C GLU A 127 32.36 27.75 29.39
N LYS A 128 32.16 27.13 30.57
CA LYS A 128 32.49 27.67 31.89
C LYS A 128 33.65 26.90 32.54
#